data_AF-A0A1G0EJY1-F1
#
_entry.id   AF-A0A1G0EJY1-F1
#
_cell.length_a   1.000
_cell.length_b   1.000
_cell.length_c   1.000
_cell.angle_alpha   90.00
_cell.angle_beta   90.00
_cell.angle_gamma   90.00
#
_symmetry.space_group_name_H-M   'P 1'
#
loop_
_entity.id
_entity.type
_entity.pdbx_description
1 polymer ?
#
loop_
_entity_poly.entity_id
_entity_poly.type
_entity_poly.pdbx_seq_one_letter_code
_entity_poly.pdbx_strand_id
1 'polypeptide(L)'
;MPTFLVSYNAPSIVTVADGNQIESVNISVFRDGLPWTDYYFGYRIGLFQLAAAPATASIFYVPALNALTLPPPAVEGEVVEYNNTADFPLAPGGHFFYSSDAFEQQIVDSGQAGRFLRTGRSFNAGGYVPVCRFYGSQSPGPNSHFFSADQNECAWLKALQKSPTPADEQQWNSEGNGFYTVAAVPGANGNRTCLAGTVPVYRAYNNAFAQDGKRNAWDSNHRFSTSRADIDQLINMGWSDEGVAFCAPN
;
A
#
# COMPACT_ATOMS: atom_id res chain seq x y z
N MET A 1 -20.87 -6.92 41.88
CA MET A 1 -20.89 -6.03 40.69
C MET A 1 -20.14 -6.76 39.60
N PRO A 2 -20.71 -6.94 38.39
CA PRO A 2 -19.95 -7.54 37.29
C PRO A 2 -18.75 -6.67 36.96
N THR A 3 -17.61 -7.29 36.73
CA THR A 3 -16.38 -6.62 36.32
C THR A 3 -16.27 -6.67 34.80
N PHE A 4 -15.99 -5.52 34.19
CA PHE A 4 -15.74 -5.41 32.77
C PHE A 4 -14.27 -5.08 32.54
N LEU A 5 -13.63 -5.85 31.66
CA LEU A 5 -12.27 -5.59 31.19
C LEU A 5 -12.33 -5.32 29.69
N VAL A 6 -11.57 -4.32 29.23
CA VAL A 6 -11.39 -4.03 27.80
C VAL A 6 -9.92 -4.18 27.47
N SER A 7 -9.62 -4.94 26.42
CA SER A 7 -8.27 -5.03 25.83
C SER A 7 -8.31 -4.61 24.37
N TYR A 8 -7.19 -4.13 23.85
CA TYR A 8 -7.05 -3.76 22.45
C TYR A 8 -5.74 -4.29 21.88
N ASN A 9 -5.76 -4.62 20.59
CA ASN A 9 -4.59 -5.09 19.86
C ASN A 9 -3.88 -3.95 19.12
N ALA A 10 -2.69 -4.23 18.60
CA ALA A 10 -2.06 -3.36 17.60
C ALA A 10 -2.97 -3.24 16.35
N PRO A 11 -2.89 -2.13 15.60
CA PRO A 11 -3.62 -2.00 14.33
C PRO A 11 -3.33 -3.17 13.39
N SER A 12 -4.38 -3.66 12.73
CA SER A 12 -4.29 -4.72 11.74
C SER A 12 -5.28 -4.49 10.60
N ILE A 13 -5.00 -5.09 9.45
CA ILE A 13 -5.92 -5.06 8.32
C ILE A 13 -6.98 -6.14 8.51
N VAL A 14 -8.24 -5.73 8.40
CA VAL A 14 -9.39 -6.64 8.37
C VAL A 14 -10.14 -6.50 7.05
N THR A 15 -10.69 -7.62 6.59
CA THR A 15 -11.53 -7.66 5.40
C THR A 15 -13.00 -7.57 5.83
N VAL A 16 -13.73 -6.58 5.30
CA VAL A 16 -15.16 -6.42 5.54
C VAL A 16 -15.98 -7.26 4.56
N ALA A 17 -17.29 -7.35 4.79
CA ALA A 17 -18.17 -8.31 4.10
C ALA A 17 -18.21 -8.16 2.56
N ASP A 18 -17.92 -6.98 2.03
CA ASP A 18 -17.86 -6.70 0.59
C ASP A 18 -16.45 -6.92 -0.02
N GLY A 19 -15.51 -7.48 0.76
CA GLY A 19 -14.15 -7.79 0.35
C GLY A 19 -13.16 -6.63 0.50
N ASN A 20 -13.62 -5.41 0.82
CA ASN A 20 -12.73 -4.29 1.05
C ASN A 20 -11.91 -4.47 2.33
N GLN A 21 -10.74 -3.84 2.34
CA GLN A 21 -9.80 -3.92 3.45
C GLN A 21 -9.70 -2.60 4.18
N ILE A 22 -9.60 -2.67 5.50
CA ILE A 22 -9.51 -1.50 6.37
C ILE A 22 -8.49 -1.76 7.49
N GLU A 23 -7.70 -0.76 7.84
CA GLU A 23 -6.90 -0.78 9.06
C GLU A 23 -7.81 -0.52 10.26
N SER A 24 -7.72 -1.38 11.26
CA SER A 24 -8.55 -1.31 12.45
C SER A 24 -7.84 -1.79 13.69
N VAL A 25 -8.28 -1.31 14.85
CA VAL A 25 -7.91 -1.85 16.15
C VAL A 25 -9.04 -2.74 16.64
N ASN A 26 -8.74 -4.01 16.92
CA ASN A 26 -9.68 -4.90 17.60
C ASN A 26 -9.73 -4.59 19.09
N ILE A 27 -10.94 -4.46 19.62
CA ILE A 27 -11.27 -4.14 21.01
C ILE A 27 -12.10 -5.30 21.57
N SER A 28 -11.53 -6.07 22.48
CA SER A 28 -12.20 -7.20 23.14
C SER A 28 -12.72 -6.79 24.51
N VAL A 29 -13.98 -7.09 24.78
CA VAL A 29 -14.65 -6.84 26.05
C VAL A 29 -14.88 -8.16 26.77
N PHE A 30 -14.54 -8.22 28.05
CA PHE A 30 -14.75 -9.38 28.92
C PHE A 30 -15.67 -9.04 30.08
N ARG A 31 -16.55 -9.98 30.46
CA ARG A 31 -17.37 -9.95 31.66
C ARG A 31 -16.87 -10.98 32.65
N ASP A 32 -16.39 -10.56 33.82
CA ASP A 32 -15.98 -11.48 34.87
C ASP A 32 -14.99 -12.56 34.37
N GLY A 33 -14.10 -12.18 33.44
CA GLY A 33 -13.11 -13.06 32.80
C GLY A 33 -13.60 -13.83 31.56
N LEU A 34 -14.89 -13.80 31.23
CA LEU A 34 -15.45 -14.46 30.05
C LEU A 34 -15.54 -13.50 28.86
N PRO A 35 -15.23 -13.94 27.62
CA PRO A 35 -15.41 -13.13 26.42
C PRO A 35 -16.87 -12.66 26.32
N TRP A 36 -17.07 -11.35 26.20
CA TRP A 36 -18.39 -10.75 25.99
C TRP A 36 -18.58 -10.45 24.51
N THR A 37 -17.71 -9.63 23.92
CA THR A 37 -17.88 -9.13 22.55
C THR A 37 -16.58 -8.53 22.02
N ASP A 38 -16.45 -8.50 20.69
CA ASP A 38 -15.37 -7.84 19.98
C ASP A 38 -15.94 -6.70 19.13
N TYR A 39 -15.28 -5.55 19.21
CA TYR A 39 -15.49 -4.41 18.32
C TYR A 39 -14.22 -4.11 17.54
N TYR A 40 -14.37 -3.33 16.48
CA TYR A 40 -13.28 -2.83 15.68
C TYR A 40 -13.40 -1.32 15.58
N PHE A 41 -12.29 -0.61 15.78
CA PHE A 41 -12.20 0.83 15.56
C PHE A 41 -11.35 1.09 14.33
N GLY A 42 -12.00 1.39 13.20
CA GLY A 42 -11.36 1.52 11.89
C GLY A 42 -10.94 2.95 11.59
N TYR A 43 -9.79 3.09 10.90
CA TYR A 43 -9.33 4.38 10.40
C TYR A 43 -10.42 5.03 9.53
N ARG A 44 -10.86 6.25 9.90
CA ARG A 44 -11.95 7.01 9.26
C ARG A 44 -13.34 6.33 9.22
N ILE A 45 -13.51 5.22 9.93
CA ILE A 45 -14.78 4.46 9.98
C ILE A 45 -15.42 4.54 11.37
N GLY A 46 -14.60 4.57 12.43
CA GLY A 46 -15.10 4.55 13.81
C GLY A 46 -15.37 3.12 14.31
N LEU A 47 -16.29 2.97 15.26
CA LEU A 47 -16.58 1.68 15.92
C LEU A 47 -17.59 0.85 15.10
N PHE A 48 -17.25 -0.40 14.79
CA PHE A 48 -18.12 -1.36 14.12
C PHE A 48 -17.90 -2.77 14.67
N GLN A 49 -18.80 -3.70 14.34
CA GLN A 49 -18.60 -5.13 14.59
C GLN A 49 -18.47 -5.84 13.24
N LEU A 50 -17.51 -6.76 13.13
CA LEU A 50 -17.46 -7.68 12.00
C LEU A 50 -18.51 -8.78 12.21
N ALA A 51 -19.15 -9.23 11.13
CA ALA A 51 -19.94 -10.46 11.13
C ALA A 51 -18.99 -11.65 11.31
N ALA A 52 -18.62 -11.95 12.56
CA ALA A 52 -17.59 -12.92 12.91
C ALA A 52 -17.90 -14.33 12.40
N ALA A 53 -16.86 -15.00 11.90
CA ALA A 53 -16.81 -16.46 11.77
C ALA A 53 -16.89 -17.12 13.17
N PRO A 54 -17.45 -18.34 13.29
CA PRO A 54 -17.89 -18.88 14.56
C PRO A 54 -16.71 -19.26 15.45
N ALA A 55 -16.67 -18.75 16.68
CA ALA A 55 -15.92 -19.38 17.77
C ALA A 55 -16.80 -20.48 18.39
N THR A 56 -16.16 -21.57 18.81
CA THR A 56 -16.74 -22.81 19.36
C THR A 56 -17.49 -22.68 20.70
N ALA A 57 -17.89 -21.48 21.10
CA ALA A 57 -18.70 -21.24 22.29
C ALA A 57 -20.11 -20.80 21.87
N SER A 58 -21.12 -21.46 22.43
CA SER A 58 -22.55 -21.18 22.24
C SER A 58 -22.95 -19.82 22.83
N ILE A 59 -22.48 -18.74 22.21
CA ILE A 59 -23.01 -17.40 22.41
C ILE A 59 -24.11 -17.25 21.35
N PHE A 60 -25.31 -16.82 21.76
CA PHE A 60 -26.38 -16.44 20.83
C PHE A 60 -25.87 -15.26 19.99
N TYR A 61 -25.31 -15.58 18.82
CA TYR A 61 -24.84 -14.62 17.85
C TYR A 61 -26.07 -14.01 17.17
N VAL A 62 -26.27 -12.70 17.29
CA VAL A 62 -27.21 -11.99 16.41
C VAL A 62 -26.54 -11.96 15.04
N PRO A 63 -27.06 -12.70 14.04
CA PRO A 63 -26.41 -12.75 12.74
C PRO A 63 -26.59 -11.38 12.09
N ALA A 64 -25.47 -10.80 11.67
CA ALA A 64 -25.39 -9.55 10.91
C ALA A 64 -25.88 -8.30 11.66
N LEU A 65 -24.97 -7.68 12.42
CA LEU A 65 -24.89 -6.22 12.31
C LEU A 65 -24.50 -5.92 10.87
N ASN A 66 -25.30 -5.07 10.22
CA ASN A 66 -25.19 -4.60 8.84
C ASN A 66 -23.78 -4.79 8.26
N ALA A 67 -23.67 -5.50 7.14
CA ALA A 67 -22.45 -5.50 6.34
C ALA A 67 -21.98 -4.04 6.19
N LEU A 68 -20.82 -3.72 6.77
CA LEU A 68 -20.26 -2.38 6.65
C LEU A 68 -19.98 -2.13 5.18
N THR A 69 -20.83 -1.33 4.53
CA THR A 69 -20.52 -0.76 3.22
C THR A 69 -19.65 0.46 3.48
N LEU A 70 -18.42 0.42 2.98
CA LEU A 70 -17.50 1.55 3.16
C LEU A 70 -18.02 2.77 2.38
N PRO A 71 -17.99 3.97 2.99
CA PRO A 71 -18.30 5.17 2.24
C PRO A 71 -17.24 5.40 1.15
N PRO A 72 -17.49 6.30 0.18
CA PRO A 72 -16.42 6.84 -0.65
C PRO A 72 -15.32 7.43 0.25
N PRO A 73 -14.03 7.11 0.02
CA PRO A 73 -12.95 7.61 0.86
C PRO A 73 -12.75 9.11 0.67
N ALA A 74 -12.36 9.80 1.75
CA ALA A 74 -11.96 11.19 1.66
C ALA A 74 -10.57 11.33 1.02
N VAL A 75 -10.35 12.43 0.30
CA VAL A 75 -9.02 12.86 -0.13
C VAL A 75 -8.28 13.45 1.07
N GLU A 76 -7.12 12.90 1.40
CA GLU A 76 -6.29 13.33 2.53
C GLU A 76 -5.02 14.05 2.09
N GLY A 77 -4.69 13.99 0.81
CA GLY A 77 -3.53 14.66 0.23
C GLY A 77 -3.32 14.23 -1.22
N GLU A 78 -2.17 14.60 -1.77
CA GLU A 78 -1.78 14.29 -3.13
C GLU A 78 -0.41 13.61 -3.14
N VAL A 79 -0.28 12.52 -3.87
CA VAL A 79 0.99 11.85 -4.16
C VAL A 79 1.48 12.37 -5.51
N VAL A 80 2.63 13.05 -5.50
CA VAL A 80 3.20 13.69 -6.69
C VAL A 80 4.23 12.76 -7.34
N GLU A 81 4.13 12.57 -8.66
CA GLU A 81 5.09 11.81 -9.45
C GLU A 81 6.27 12.68 -9.91
N TYR A 82 7.46 12.14 -9.76
CA TYR A 82 8.72 12.68 -10.28
C TYR A 82 9.39 11.66 -11.21
N ASN A 83 10.15 12.14 -12.18
CA ASN A 83 11.00 11.31 -13.02
C ASN A 83 12.42 11.88 -13.11
N ASN A 84 13.41 11.01 -13.16
CA ASN A 84 14.81 11.35 -13.30
C ASN A 84 15.45 10.52 -14.43
N THR A 85 15.56 11.13 -15.60
CA THR A 85 16.28 10.56 -16.75
C THR A 85 17.75 10.96 -16.79
N ALA A 86 18.13 11.99 -16.01
CA ALA A 86 19.44 12.60 -16.07
C ALA A 86 20.47 11.84 -15.24
N ASP A 87 20.10 11.40 -14.04
CA ASP A 87 20.93 10.53 -13.18
C ASP A 87 20.81 9.05 -13.56
N PHE A 88 19.73 8.66 -14.24
CA PHE A 88 19.47 7.27 -14.67
C PHE A 88 19.33 7.16 -16.21
N PRO A 89 20.37 7.51 -16.99
CA PRO A 89 20.26 7.60 -18.45
C PRO A 89 20.08 6.24 -19.16
N LEU A 90 20.36 5.13 -18.47
CA LEU A 90 20.18 3.78 -19.01
C LEU A 90 18.81 3.17 -18.66
N ALA A 91 18.03 3.81 -17.79
CA ALA A 91 16.71 3.33 -17.41
C ALA A 91 15.69 3.65 -18.53
N PRO A 92 15.03 2.64 -19.12
CA PRO A 92 14.04 2.89 -20.18
C PRO A 92 12.88 3.71 -19.62
N GLY A 93 12.66 4.92 -20.14
CA GLY A 93 11.61 5.83 -19.65
C GLY A 93 11.97 6.64 -18.39
N GLY A 94 13.14 6.39 -17.79
CA GLY A 94 13.65 7.10 -16.61
C GLY A 94 13.45 6.34 -15.28
N HIS A 95 13.69 7.04 -14.17
CA HIS A 95 13.55 6.52 -12.81
C HIS A 95 12.49 7.34 -12.07
N PHE A 96 11.40 6.68 -11.69
CA PHE A 96 10.24 7.31 -11.07
C PHE A 96 10.34 7.35 -9.55
N PHE A 97 9.85 8.44 -8.97
CA PHE A 97 9.76 8.66 -7.53
C PHE A 97 8.40 9.29 -7.18
N TYR A 98 7.89 9.01 -5.99
CA TYR A 98 6.59 9.48 -5.52
C TYR A 98 6.70 9.99 -4.09
N SER A 99 6.03 11.11 -3.79
CA SER A 99 5.94 11.64 -2.44
C SER A 99 4.56 12.25 -2.17
N SER A 100 3.98 11.89 -1.03
CA SER A 100 2.81 12.53 -0.42
C SER A 100 3.17 13.61 0.60
N ASP A 101 4.43 13.70 1.01
CA ASP A 101 4.87 14.61 2.06
C ASP A 101 5.36 15.92 1.47
N ALA A 102 4.74 17.03 1.87
CA ALA A 102 5.04 18.34 1.30
C ALA A 102 6.49 18.80 1.56
N PHE A 103 7.11 18.35 2.65
CA PHE A 103 8.49 18.69 2.97
C PHE A 103 9.49 17.89 2.13
N GLU A 104 9.25 16.59 1.95
CA GLU A 104 10.02 15.74 1.03
C GLU A 104 9.90 16.24 -0.42
N GLN A 105 8.70 16.64 -0.84
CA GLN A 105 8.51 17.28 -2.15
C GLN A 105 9.37 18.54 -2.31
N GLN A 106 9.44 19.42 -1.31
CA GLN A 106 10.30 20.61 -1.35
C GLN A 106 11.79 20.25 -1.48
N ILE A 107 12.25 19.21 -0.78
CA ILE A 107 13.63 18.71 -0.89
C ILE A 107 13.90 18.23 -2.32
N VAL A 108 12.99 17.45 -2.90
CA VAL A 108 13.12 16.90 -4.26
C VAL A 108 13.09 18.02 -5.30
N ASP A 109 12.15 18.96 -5.18
CA ASP A 109 12.03 20.14 -6.05
C ASP A 109 13.28 21.03 -6.01
N SER A 110 13.99 21.08 -4.88
CA SER A 110 15.24 21.83 -4.74
C SER A 110 16.45 21.13 -5.37
N GLY A 111 16.31 19.90 -5.86
CA GLY A 111 17.39 19.09 -6.44
C GLY A 111 18.32 18.42 -5.42
N GLN A 112 18.02 18.52 -4.12
CA GLN A 112 18.83 17.90 -3.06
C GLN A 112 18.76 16.36 -3.07
N ALA A 113 17.68 15.79 -3.62
CA ALA A 113 17.48 14.34 -3.77
C ALA A 113 17.89 13.81 -5.16
N GLY A 114 18.66 14.58 -5.93
CA GLY A 114 19.01 14.29 -7.32
C GLY A 114 18.16 15.09 -8.32
N ARG A 115 18.37 14.85 -9.61
CA ARG A 115 17.74 15.59 -10.73
C ARG A 115 16.33 15.09 -11.05
N PHE A 116 15.54 14.81 -10.02
CA PHE A 116 14.12 14.46 -10.14
C PHE A 116 13.30 15.68 -10.49
N LEU A 117 12.45 15.56 -11.51
CA LEU A 117 11.56 16.62 -11.96
C LEU A 117 10.12 16.14 -11.87
N ARG A 118 9.21 17.00 -11.39
CA ARG A 118 7.77 16.73 -11.40
C ARG A 118 7.32 16.39 -12.81
N THR A 119 6.56 15.32 -12.98
CA THR A 119 6.05 14.91 -14.31
C THR A 119 4.76 15.64 -14.69
N GLY A 120 4.13 16.32 -13.73
CA GLY A 120 2.77 16.85 -13.85
C GLY A 120 1.70 15.78 -13.65
N ARG A 121 2.06 14.54 -13.29
CA ARG A 121 1.13 13.51 -12.84
C ARG A 121 1.08 13.44 -11.32
N SER A 122 -0.09 13.10 -10.82
CA SER A 122 -0.35 12.87 -9.41
C SER A 122 -1.58 11.98 -9.25
N PHE A 123 -1.78 11.48 -8.04
CA PHE A 123 -3.03 10.86 -7.62
C PHE A 123 -3.33 11.18 -6.17
N ASN A 124 -4.60 11.17 -5.80
CA ASN A 124 -5.02 11.47 -4.44
C ASN A 124 -4.54 10.38 -3.47
N ALA A 125 -4.04 10.78 -2.32
CA ALA A 125 -3.92 9.94 -1.14
C ALA A 125 -5.23 9.99 -0.33
N GLY A 126 -5.49 8.93 0.41
CA GLY A 126 -6.66 8.76 1.26
C GLY A 126 -7.29 7.39 1.07
N GLY A 127 -7.99 6.91 2.08
CA GLY A 127 -8.59 5.58 2.07
C GLY A 127 -8.46 4.91 3.42
N TYR A 128 -8.44 3.59 3.40
CA TYR A 128 -8.64 2.77 4.61
C TYR A 128 -7.45 1.88 4.94
N VAL A 129 -6.49 1.72 4.05
CA VAL A 129 -5.29 0.92 4.29
C VAL A 129 -4.02 1.76 4.09
N PRO A 130 -2.98 1.55 4.90
CA PRO A 130 -1.68 2.16 4.67
C PRO A 130 -0.95 1.50 3.49
N VAL A 131 -0.20 2.31 2.75
CA VAL A 131 0.75 1.86 1.73
C VAL A 131 2.13 1.78 2.37
N CYS A 132 2.69 0.57 2.43
CA CYS A 132 4.06 0.37 2.90
C CYS A 132 5.03 1.01 1.91
N ARG A 133 6.02 1.71 2.44
CA ARG A 133 7.09 2.36 1.71
C ARG A 133 8.41 1.66 2.04
N PHE A 134 9.17 1.34 0.99
CA PHE A 134 10.51 0.79 1.13
C PHE A 134 11.50 1.60 0.30
N TYR A 135 12.75 1.65 0.77
CA TYR A 135 13.88 2.13 -0.01
C TYR A 135 14.89 1.01 -0.24
N GLY A 136 15.22 0.80 -1.50
CA GLY A 136 16.25 -0.14 -1.92
C GLY A 136 17.64 0.33 -1.51
N SER A 137 18.53 -0.59 -1.12
CA SER A 137 19.94 -0.26 -0.86
C SER A 137 20.53 0.51 -2.04
N GLN A 138 21.33 1.56 -1.77
CA GLN A 138 21.93 2.38 -2.83
C GLN A 138 22.94 1.57 -3.67
N SER A 139 23.74 0.75 -2.98
CA SER A 139 24.63 -0.25 -3.57
C SER A 139 24.45 -1.55 -2.80
N PRO A 140 24.30 -2.72 -3.47
CA PRO A 140 24.32 -2.93 -4.92
C PRO A 140 23.01 -2.57 -5.66
N GLY A 141 21.98 -2.06 -4.96
CA GLY A 141 20.71 -1.68 -5.54
C GLY A 141 19.51 -2.16 -4.69
N PRO A 142 18.28 -1.79 -5.07
CA PRO A 142 17.93 -1.10 -6.32
C PRO A 142 17.85 0.43 -6.26
N ASN A 143 18.33 1.11 -5.20
CA ASN A 143 18.36 2.58 -5.14
C ASN A 143 17.05 3.27 -5.60
N SER A 144 15.90 2.68 -5.24
CA SER A 144 14.56 3.08 -5.68
C SER A 144 13.62 3.01 -4.50
N HIS A 145 12.50 3.72 -4.58
CA HIS A 145 11.37 3.48 -3.70
C HIS A 145 10.48 2.36 -4.25
N PHE A 146 9.80 1.66 -3.33
CA PHE A 146 8.76 0.69 -3.64
C PHE A 146 7.56 0.90 -2.73
N PHE A 147 6.35 0.80 -3.31
CA PHE A 147 5.09 1.05 -2.62
C PHE A 147 4.15 -0.14 -2.81
N SER A 148 3.51 -0.58 -1.72
CA SER A 148 2.48 -1.62 -1.77
C SER A 148 1.36 -1.39 -0.76
N ALA A 149 0.12 -1.58 -1.21
CA ALA A 149 -1.05 -1.67 -0.35
C ALA A 149 -1.40 -3.13 0.02
N ASP A 150 -0.70 -4.11 -0.58
CA ASP A 150 -0.90 -5.53 -0.27
C ASP A 150 -0.07 -5.91 0.96
N GLN A 151 -0.77 -6.24 2.05
CA GLN A 151 -0.10 -6.59 3.30
C GLN A 151 0.73 -7.86 3.23
N ASN A 152 0.40 -8.80 2.36
CA ASN A 152 1.22 -9.98 2.18
C ASN A 152 2.54 -9.61 1.48
N GLU A 153 2.49 -8.73 0.48
CA GLU A 153 3.70 -8.20 -0.19
C GLU A 153 4.54 -7.39 0.81
N CYS A 154 3.90 -6.52 1.61
CA CYS A 154 4.57 -5.78 2.68
C CYS A 154 5.25 -6.70 3.71
N ALA A 155 4.53 -7.69 4.24
CA ALA A 155 5.03 -8.59 5.27
C ALA A 155 6.16 -9.47 4.73
N TRP A 156 6.02 -9.95 3.49
CA TRP A 156 7.06 -10.73 2.82
C TRP A 156 8.35 -9.91 2.61
N LEU A 157 8.25 -8.69 2.09
CA LEU A 157 9.41 -7.81 1.93
C LEU A 157 10.07 -7.45 3.27
N LYS A 158 9.28 -7.25 4.34
CA LYS A 158 9.80 -7.06 5.69
C LYS A 158 10.52 -8.29 6.23
N ALA A 159 10.01 -9.49 5.96
CA ALA A 159 10.63 -10.74 6.41
C ALA A 159 11.95 -11.06 5.69
N LEU A 160 12.18 -10.51 4.49
CA LEU A 160 13.43 -10.66 3.74
C LEU A 160 14.56 -9.74 4.22
N GLN A 161 14.25 -8.72 5.04
CA GLN A 161 15.26 -7.76 5.50
C GLN A 161 16.25 -8.39 6.47
N LYS A 162 17.54 -8.23 6.16
CA LYS A 162 18.65 -8.54 7.06
C LYS A 162 19.05 -7.27 7.82
N SER A 163 19.37 -7.45 9.10
CA SER A 163 19.86 -6.38 9.99
C SER A 163 21.19 -6.80 10.62
N PRO A 164 22.27 -6.01 10.47
CA PRO A 164 22.34 -4.74 9.72
C PRO A 164 22.16 -4.95 8.20
N THR A 165 21.82 -3.88 7.47
CA THR A 165 21.68 -3.91 6.01
C THR A 165 23.00 -4.38 5.37
N PRO A 166 23.00 -5.45 4.56
CA PRO A 166 24.21 -5.95 3.90
C PRO A 166 24.78 -4.94 2.91
N ALA A 167 26.10 -4.95 2.72
CA ALA A 167 26.79 -4.05 1.80
C ALA A 167 26.88 -4.61 0.35
N ASP A 168 26.66 -5.91 0.18
CA ASP A 168 26.92 -6.70 -1.02
C ASP A 168 25.69 -7.41 -1.58
N GLU A 169 24.55 -7.32 -0.90
CA GLU A 169 23.28 -7.90 -1.34
C GLU A 169 22.21 -6.81 -1.56
N GLN A 170 21.39 -6.99 -2.61
CA GLN A 170 20.24 -6.11 -2.84
C GLN A 170 19.19 -6.37 -1.76
N GLN A 171 18.64 -5.30 -1.19
CA GLN A 171 17.62 -5.39 -0.14
C GLN A 171 16.65 -4.21 -0.23
N TRP A 172 15.38 -4.49 0.01
CA TRP A 172 14.36 -3.49 0.28
C TRP A 172 14.32 -3.20 1.77
N ASN A 173 14.55 -1.96 2.18
CA ASN A 173 14.55 -1.55 3.59
C ASN A 173 13.24 -0.82 3.89
N SER A 174 12.53 -1.23 4.96
CA SER A 174 11.24 -0.63 5.32
C SER A 174 11.42 0.79 5.86
N GLU A 175 10.71 1.74 5.28
CA GLU A 175 10.65 3.14 5.75
C GLU A 175 9.33 3.44 6.49
N GLY A 176 8.49 2.42 6.69
CA GLY A 176 7.18 2.56 7.31
C GLY A 176 6.07 2.69 6.27
N ASN A 177 5.11 3.58 6.51
CA ASN A 177 3.98 3.82 5.63
C ASN A 177 4.16 5.17 4.93
N GLY A 178 3.91 5.23 3.62
CA GLY A 178 4.03 6.46 2.83
C GLY A 178 2.75 7.31 2.85
N PHE A 179 1.60 6.66 2.63
CA PHE A 179 0.29 7.31 2.58
C PHE A 179 -0.83 6.28 2.76
N TYR A 180 -2.08 6.73 2.90
CA TYR A 180 -3.26 5.87 2.88
C TYR A 180 -3.86 5.77 1.48
N THR A 181 -4.43 4.62 1.17
CA THR A 181 -5.09 4.32 -0.11
C THR A 181 -6.29 3.39 0.10
N VAL A 182 -6.97 3.01 -0.98
CA VAL A 182 -7.94 1.91 -0.97
C VAL A 182 -7.31 0.66 -1.61
N ALA A 183 -7.38 -0.46 -0.92
CA ALA A 183 -6.94 -1.74 -1.46
C ALA A 183 -7.78 -2.12 -2.68
N ALA A 184 -7.13 -2.59 -3.74
CA ALA A 184 -7.85 -3.14 -4.89
C ALA A 184 -8.35 -4.55 -4.56
N VAL A 185 -9.64 -4.81 -4.80
CA VAL A 185 -10.30 -6.07 -4.45
C VAL A 185 -10.48 -6.96 -5.69
N PRO A 186 -10.44 -8.30 -5.58
CA PRO A 186 -10.76 -9.18 -6.69
C PRO A 186 -12.17 -8.91 -7.22
N GLY A 187 -12.28 -8.59 -8.50
CA GLY A 187 -13.55 -8.44 -9.21
C GLY A 187 -14.14 -9.77 -9.63
N ALA A 188 -15.37 -9.75 -10.15
CA ALA A 188 -16.12 -10.95 -10.55
C ALA A 188 -15.42 -11.80 -11.63
N ASN A 189 -14.54 -11.20 -12.43
CA ASN A 189 -13.75 -11.86 -13.48
C ASN A 189 -12.33 -12.23 -13.02
N GLY A 190 -12.00 -12.06 -11.74
CA GLY A 190 -10.66 -12.28 -11.18
C GLY A 190 -9.70 -11.10 -11.35
N ASN A 191 -10.04 -10.07 -12.13
CA ASN A 191 -9.24 -8.85 -12.22
C ASN A 191 -9.46 -7.97 -11.00
N ARG A 192 -8.43 -7.27 -10.54
CA ARG A 192 -8.57 -6.30 -9.44
C ARG A 192 -9.47 -5.13 -9.84
N THR A 193 -10.35 -4.74 -8.94
CA THR A 193 -11.34 -3.66 -9.08
C THR A 193 -11.26 -2.70 -7.90
N CYS A 194 -11.83 -1.51 -8.08
CA CYS A 194 -11.75 -0.42 -7.12
C CYS A 194 -13.11 -0.14 -6.47
N LEU A 195 -13.08 0.26 -5.19
CA LEU A 195 -14.26 0.70 -4.46
C LEU A 195 -14.93 1.89 -5.16
N ALA A 196 -16.25 1.99 -5.08
CA ALA A 196 -16.97 3.14 -5.60
C ALA A 196 -16.41 4.47 -5.05
N GLY A 197 -16.26 5.47 -5.92
CA GLY A 197 -15.64 6.76 -5.56
C GLY A 197 -14.11 6.76 -5.60
N THR A 198 -13.49 5.72 -6.15
CA THR A 198 -12.04 5.65 -6.38
C THR A 198 -11.72 5.28 -7.83
N VAL A 199 -10.50 5.63 -8.25
CA VAL A 199 -9.92 5.27 -9.56
C VAL A 199 -8.73 4.32 -9.39
N PRO A 200 -8.48 3.40 -10.34
CA PRO A 200 -7.33 2.52 -10.27
C PRO A 200 -6.01 3.28 -10.40
N VAL A 201 -5.03 2.89 -9.60
CA VAL A 201 -3.61 3.22 -9.79
C VAL A 201 -2.91 1.98 -10.29
N TYR A 202 -2.44 2.04 -11.53
CA TYR A 202 -1.74 0.97 -12.22
C TYR A 202 -0.26 0.98 -11.86
N ARG A 203 0.38 -0.19 -11.81
CA ARG A 203 1.82 -0.37 -11.53
C ARG A 203 2.52 -1.02 -12.73
N ALA A 204 3.65 -0.45 -13.13
CA ALA A 204 4.56 -1.04 -14.10
C ALA A 204 5.93 -1.30 -13.47
N TYR A 205 6.56 -2.40 -13.84
CA TYR A 205 7.91 -2.75 -13.41
C TYR A 205 8.90 -2.75 -14.59
N ASN A 206 10.06 -2.13 -14.42
CA ASN A 206 11.06 -1.97 -15.49
C ASN A 206 11.94 -3.20 -15.77
N ASN A 207 11.58 -4.37 -15.21
CA ASN A 207 12.26 -5.64 -15.44
C ASN A 207 13.78 -5.60 -15.17
N ALA A 208 14.24 -4.77 -14.24
CA ALA A 208 15.67 -4.59 -13.97
C ALA A 208 16.37 -5.78 -13.28
N PHE A 209 15.59 -6.63 -12.62
CA PHE A 209 16.07 -7.82 -11.93
C PHE A 209 15.85 -9.04 -12.82
N ALA A 210 16.91 -9.44 -13.53
CA ALA A 210 16.85 -10.60 -14.41
C ALA A 210 16.78 -11.91 -13.61
N GLN A 211 16.03 -12.89 -14.12
CA GLN A 211 15.87 -14.22 -13.49
C GLN A 211 17.19 -15.00 -13.35
N ASP A 212 18.22 -14.64 -14.14
CA ASP A 212 19.56 -15.21 -14.05
C ASP A 212 20.41 -14.58 -12.92
N GLY A 213 19.83 -13.67 -12.14
CA GLY A 213 20.46 -12.99 -11.01
C GLY A 213 21.43 -11.88 -11.41
N LYS A 214 21.57 -11.56 -12.71
CA LYS A 214 22.42 -10.46 -13.15
C LYS A 214 21.66 -9.14 -13.02
N ARG A 215 22.32 -8.15 -12.42
CA ARG A 215 21.83 -6.77 -12.38
C ARG A 215 21.82 -6.21 -13.81
N ASN A 216 20.70 -5.63 -14.24
CA ASN A 216 20.67 -4.87 -15.48
C ASN A 216 21.55 -3.62 -15.39
N ALA A 217 21.73 -2.94 -16.53
CA ALA A 217 22.45 -1.67 -16.57
C ALA A 217 21.69 -0.51 -15.88
N TRP A 218 20.45 -0.77 -15.43
CA TRP A 218 19.60 0.13 -14.68
C TRP A 218 19.06 -0.57 -13.43
N ASP A 219 18.60 0.24 -12.49
CA ASP A 219 18.06 -0.22 -11.22
C ASP A 219 16.58 -0.59 -11.30
N SER A 220 16.11 -1.49 -10.43
CA SER A 220 14.69 -1.83 -10.31
C SER A 220 13.89 -0.61 -9.92
N ASN A 221 12.88 -0.28 -10.73
CA ASN A 221 12.02 0.87 -10.50
C ASN A 221 10.58 0.55 -10.94
N HIS A 222 9.62 1.20 -10.28
CA HIS A 222 8.20 1.04 -10.55
C HIS A 222 7.58 2.39 -10.86
N ARG A 223 6.65 2.41 -11.81
CA ARG A 223 5.79 3.56 -12.09
C ARG A 223 4.38 3.26 -11.62
N PHE A 224 3.78 4.20 -10.91
CA PHE A 224 2.40 4.22 -10.46
C PHE A 224 1.65 5.35 -11.16
N SER A 225 0.57 5.05 -11.88
CA SER A 225 -0.23 6.07 -12.57
C SER A 225 -1.71 5.71 -12.63
N THR A 226 -2.58 6.71 -12.56
CA THR A 226 -4.02 6.58 -12.87
C THR A 226 -4.28 6.58 -14.37
N SER A 227 -3.29 6.99 -15.19
CA SER A 227 -3.36 6.98 -16.64
C SER A 227 -2.89 5.64 -17.20
N ARG A 228 -3.82 4.86 -17.76
CA ARG A 228 -3.50 3.62 -18.47
C ARG A 228 -2.52 3.85 -19.63
N ALA A 229 -2.64 4.98 -20.33
CA ALA A 229 -1.77 5.35 -21.44
C ALA A 229 -0.31 5.58 -20.99
N ASP A 230 -0.09 6.11 -19.78
CA ASP A 230 1.26 6.33 -19.24
C ASP A 230 1.97 4.99 -18.97
N ILE A 231 1.21 3.98 -18.56
CA ILE A 231 1.71 2.62 -18.35
C ILE A 231 1.95 1.92 -19.68
N ASP A 232 1.02 2.01 -20.63
CA ASP A 232 1.15 1.43 -21.97
C ASP A 232 2.39 1.95 -22.70
N GLN A 233 2.73 3.23 -22.51
CA GLN A 233 3.97 3.81 -23.03
C GLN A 233 5.21 3.09 -22.48
N LEU A 234 5.26 2.77 -21.19
CA LEU A 234 6.39 2.06 -20.59
C LEU A 234 6.45 0.59 -20.99
N ILE A 235 5.30 -0.06 -21.18
CA ILE A 235 5.24 -1.43 -21.70
C ILE A 235 5.85 -1.50 -23.10
N ASN A 236 5.56 -0.51 -23.95
CA ASN A 236 6.21 -0.38 -25.26
C ASN A 236 7.73 -0.14 -25.18
N MET A 237 8.24 0.26 -24.01
CA MET A 237 9.68 0.39 -23.71
C MET A 237 10.26 -0.85 -23.01
N GLY A 238 9.50 -1.95 -22.89
CA GLY A 238 9.95 -3.21 -22.30
C GLY A 238 9.66 -3.39 -20.81
N TRP A 239 8.84 -2.53 -20.21
CA TRP A 239 8.34 -2.74 -18.85
C TRP A 239 7.24 -3.80 -18.81
N SER A 240 7.05 -4.43 -17.66
CA SER A 240 5.96 -5.35 -17.38
C SER A 240 4.78 -4.60 -16.76
N ASP A 241 3.57 -4.93 -17.22
CA ASP A 241 2.32 -4.51 -16.59
C ASP A 241 2.01 -5.37 -15.38
N GLU A 242 1.90 -4.77 -14.19
CA GLU A 242 1.51 -5.48 -12.98
C GLU A 242 0.02 -5.25 -12.62
N GLY A 243 -0.70 -4.51 -13.47
CA GLY A 243 -2.11 -4.23 -13.31
C GLY A 243 -2.40 -3.18 -12.23
N VAL A 244 -3.58 -3.27 -11.61
CA VAL A 244 -4.00 -2.36 -10.55
C VAL A 244 -3.27 -2.73 -9.24
N ALA A 245 -2.47 -1.80 -8.71
CA ALA A 245 -1.79 -1.99 -7.42
C ALA A 245 -2.66 -1.57 -6.24
N PHE A 246 -3.37 -0.45 -6.38
CA PHE A 246 -4.32 0.08 -5.40
C PHE A 246 -5.25 1.10 -6.07
N CYS A 247 -6.14 1.71 -5.30
CA CYS A 247 -7.15 2.64 -5.79
C CYS A 247 -7.08 3.98 -5.05
N ALA A 248 -7.00 5.08 -5.79
CA ALA A 248 -6.93 6.43 -5.25
C ALA A 248 -8.34 7.05 -5.17
N PRO A 249 -8.66 7.85 -4.14
CA PRO A 249 -9.89 8.63 -4.10
C PRO A 249 -10.04 9.53 -5.35
N ASN A 250 -11.28 9.71 -5.82
CA ASN A 250 -11.57 10.65 -6.92
C ASN A 250 -11.34 12.11 -6.54
#